data_AF-J3EV38-F1
#
_entry.id   AF-J3EV38-F1
#
_cell.length_a   1.000
_cell.length_b   1.000
_cell.length_c   1.000
_cell.angle_alpha   90.00
_cell.angle_beta   90.00
_cell.angle_gamma   90.00
#
_symmetry.space_group_name_H-M   'P 1'
#
loop_
_entity.id
_entity.type
_entity.pdbx_description
1 polymer ?
#
loop_
_entity_poly.entity_id
_entity_poly.type
_entity_poly.pdbx_seq_one_letter_code
_entity_poly.pdbx_strand_id
1 'polypeptide(L)'
;MCTLTHFAQPHTHHTNGSSLLQSMVIRQQDFLPEAHLLPRFQVVLAGNAFFHIKEISTGRVRGFRADHNEACALARSLESRN
;
A
#
# COMPACT_ATOMS: atom_id res chain seq x y z
N MET A 1 56.92 -7.28 -27.00
CA MET A 1 56.12 -7.95 -25.96
C MET A 1 55.14 -6.90 -25.47
N CYS A 2 53.91 -6.92 -25.96
CA CYS A 2 52.95 -5.81 -25.81
C CYS A 2 51.57 -6.37 -25.45
N THR A 3 51.01 -5.93 -24.33
CA THR A 3 49.57 -5.74 -24.11
C THR A 3 49.43 -4.81 -22.89
N LEU A 4 49.25 -3.50 -23.06
CA LEU A 4 48.04 -2.78 -23.49
C LEU A 4 47.09 -2.52 -22.29
N THR A 5 47.14 -1.25 -21.87
CA THR A 5 46.04 -0.39 -21.41
C THR A 5 45.43 -0.60 -20.02
N HIS A 6 45.86 0.30 -19.15
CA HIS A 6 45.16 0.91 -18.01
C HIS A 6 43.67 1.16 -18.28
N PHE A 7 42.77 0.41 -17.63
CA PHE A 7 41.34 0.71 -17.69
C PHE A 7 40.91 1.55 -16.47
N ALA A 8 40.41 2.74 -16.78
CA ALA A 8 39.77 3.65 -15.84
C ALA A 8 38.46 3.03 -15.29
N GLN A 9 38.23 3.16 -13.99
CA GLN A 9 36.88 3.25 -13.43
C GLN A 9 36.45 4.73 -13.58
N PRO A 10 35.17 5.12 -13.73
CA PRO A 10 34.01 4.47 -13.11
C PRO A 10 32.63 4.62 -13.84
N HIS A 11 31.59 4.03 -13.25
CA HIS A 11 30.14 4.31 -13.41
C HIS A 11 29.51 4.29 -14.82
N THR A 12 28.86 3.18 -15.18
CA THR A 12 27.77 3.19 -16.17
C THR A 12 26.42 3.34 -15.47
N HIS A 13 25.90 4.57 -15.58
CA HIS A 13 24.51 5.04 -15.62
C HIS A 13 23.41 3.96 -15.67
N HIS A 14 22.50 3.96 -14.69
CA HIS A 14 21.16 4.56 -14.78
C HIS A 14 20.24 3.89 -15.81
N THR A 15 19.24 3.15 -15.32
CA THR A 15 17.84 3.22 -15.80
C THR A 15 16.93 2.66 -14.71
N ASN A 16 16.32 3.57 -13.96
CA ASN A 16 14.92 3.57 -13.52
C ASN A 16 14.25 2.22 -13.24
N GLY A 17 14.55 1.63 -12.09
CA GLY A 17 13.59 0.81 -11.34
C GLY A 17 12.84 1.73 -10.40
N SER A 18 11.87 2.45 -10.96
CA SER A 18 11.05 3.49 -10.34
C SER A 18 10.67 3.16 -8.90
N SER A 19 11.44 3.73 -7.98
CA SER A 19 10.98 4.14 -6.66
C SER A 19 9.90 5.21 -6.91
N LEU A 20 8.71 4.78 -7.34
CA LEU A 20 7.52 5.60 -7.24
C LEU A 20 7.16 5.50 -5.75
N LEU A 21 7.53 6.46 -4.90
CA LEU A 21 6.98 7.82 -4.95
C LEU A 21 5.50 7.86 -5.41
N GLN A 22 4.70 6.84 -5.08
CA GLN A 22 3.25 7.01 -4.92
C GLN A 22 2.91 7.65 -3.56
N SER A 23 3.89 8.33 -2.95
CA SER A 23 3.70 9.09 -1.71
C SER A 23 3.17 10.50 -1.95
N MET A 24 3.15 11.04 -3.18
CA MET A 24 2.58 12.36 -3.46
C MET A 24 2.06 12.38 -4.90
N VAL A 25 0.85 12.90 -5.11
CA VAL A 25 0.11 12.96 -6.40
C VAL A 25 -0.84 11.77 -6.63
N ILE A 26 -1.81 11.58 -5.73
CA ILE A 26 -3.20 11.67 -6.21
C ILE A 26 -3.76 12.93 -5.60
N ARG A 27 -3.61 14.00 -6.39
CA ARG A 27 -4.40 15.22 -6.31
C ARG A 27 -5.86 14.77 -6.22
N GLN A 28 -6.53 15.11 -5.11
CA GLN A 28 -7.91 15.58 -5.08
C GLN A 28 -8.71 15.16 -6.33
N GLN A 29 -9.06 13.89 -6.44
CA GLN A 29 -10.08 13.46 -7.39
C GLN A 29 -11.40 13.76 -6.71
N ASP A 30 -11.92 14.92 -7.11
CA ASP A 30 -13.33 15.20 -7.27
C ASP A 30 -14.23 14.86 -6.07
N PHE A 31 -14.60 15.95 -5.41
CA PHE A 31 -15.76 16.12 -4.58
C PHE A 31 -17.04 15.68 -5.35
N LEU A 32 -17.27 14.37 -5.42
CA LEU A 32 -18.55 13.79 -5.79
C LEU A 32 -19.04 12.95 -4.60
N PRO A 33 -20.35 12.96 -4.28
CA PRO A 33 -20.92 12.24 -3.14
C PRO A 33 -20.93 10.72 -3.42
N GLU A 34 -19.73 10.16 -3.44
CA GLU A 34 -19.40 8.75 -3.56
C GLU A 34 -18.99 8.25 -2.17
N ALA A 35 -19.76 8.64 -1.16
CA ALA A 35 -19.55 8.22 0.22
C ALA A 35 -19.97 6.76 0.43
N HIS A 36 -20.52 6.10 -0.60
CA HIS A 36 -21.14 4.79 -0.50
C HIS A 36 -20.49 3.68 -1.35
N LEU A 37 -19.63 3.96 -2.35
CA LEU A 37 -18.90 2.88 -3.05
C LEU A 37 -17.45 2.77 -2.57
N LEU A 38 -16.93 3.75 -1.83
CA LEU A 38 -15.65 3.64 -1.14
C LEU A 38 -15.79 2.77 0.13
N PRO A 39 -14.96 1.72 0.32
CA PRO A 39 -14.97 0.91 1.53
C PRO A 39 -14.58 1.77 2.73
N ARG A 40 -15.29 1.67 3.86
CA ARG A 40 -15.01 2.42 5.10
C ARG A 40 -13.99 1.70 5.97
N PHE A 41 -13.87 0.37 5.83
CA PHE A 41 -12.88 -0.45 6.52
C PHE A 41 -11.81 -0.97 5.55
N GLN A 42 -10.55 -0.84 5.96
CA GLN A 42 -9.38 -1.36 5.28
C GLN A 42 -8.81 -2.57 6.04
N VAL A 43 -8.50 -3.64 5.31
CA VAL A 43 -7.79 -4.80 5.84
C VAL A 43 -6.29 -4.63 5.56
N VAL A 44 -5.48 -4.58 6.61
CA VAL A 44 -4.03 -4.31 6.52
C VAL A 44 -3.26 -5.47 7.13
N LEU A 45 -2.27 -6.01 6.40
CA LEU A 45 -1.31 -6.98 6.94
C LEU A 45 -0.52 -6.36 8.09
N ALA A 46 -0.48 -7.05 9.22
CA ALA A 46 0.21 -6.65 10.42
C ALA A 46 1.12 -7.77 10.91
N GLY A 47 2.42 -7.54 10.81
CA GLY A 47 3.43 -8.50 11.22
C GLY A 47 3.38 -9.80 10.43
N ASN A 48 3.52 -10.92 11.12
CA ASN A 48 3.63 -12.24 10.51
C ASN A 48 2.30 -12.99 10.66
N ALA A 49 1.44 -12.92 9.65
CA ALA A 49 0.14 -13.60 9.55
C ALA A 49 -1.01 -13.06 10.41
N PHE A 50 -1.05 -11.76 10.67
CA PHE A 50 -2.26 -11.10 11.19
C PHE A 50 -2.71 -9.97 10.28
N PHE A 51 -3.99 -9.65 10.37
CA PHE A 51 -4.66 -8.60 9.61
C PHE A 51 -5.42 -7.69 10.56
N HIS A 52 -5.16 -6.39 10.49
CA HIS A 52 -5.91 -5.38 11.22
C HIS A 52 -7.03 -4.85 10.33
N ILE A 53 -8.22 -4.71 10.90
CA ILE A 53 -9.35 -4.06 10.25
C ILE A 53 -9.37 -2.62 10.76
N LYS A 54 -8.97 -1.67 9.92
CA LYS A 54 -8.83 -0.25 10.24
C LYS A 54 -9.96 0.54 9.60
N GLU A 55 -10.64 1.37 10.37
CA GLU A 55 -11.57 2.36 9.82
C GLU A 55 -10.78 3.47 9.13
N ILE A 56 -11.11 3.78 7.88
CA ILE A 56 -10.33 4.72 7.05
C ILE A 56 -10.48 6.15 7.57
N SER A 57 -11.70 6.56 7.92
CA SER A 57 -12.00 7.93 8.36
C SER A 57 -11.31 8.30 9.69
N THR A 58 -11.32 7.37 10.67
CA THR A 58 -10.80 7.62 12.01
C THR A 58 -9.39 7.08 12.22
N GLY A 59 -8.94 6.19 11.33
CA GLY A 59 -7.71 5.45 11.48
C GLY A 59 -7.70 4.42 12.61
N ARG A 60 -8.83 4.20 13.29
CA ARG A 60 -8.90 3.30 14.45
C ARG A 60 -9.02 1.84 14.02
N VAL A 61 -8.33 0.95 14.73
CA VAL A 61 -8.45 -0.50 14.53
C VAL A 61 -9.74 -0.99 15.20
N ARG A 62 -10.58 -1.67 14.43
CA ARG A 62 -11.86 -2.26 14.88
C ARG A 62 -11.78 -3.75 15.14
N GLY A 63 -10.70 -4.43 14.71
CA GLY A 63 -10.50 -5.85 14.97
C GLY A 63 -9.21 -6.40 14.37
N PHE A 64 -8.93 -7.67 14.69
CA PHE A 64 -7.75 -8.42 14.28
C PHE A 64 -8.17 -9.81 13.82
N ARG A 65 -7.64 -10.31 12.70
CA ARG A 65 -7.85 -11.69 12.25
C ARG A 65 -6.55 -12.30 11.75
N ALA A 66 -6.39 -13.61 11.89
CA ALA A 66 -5.21 -14.30 11.36
C ALA A 66 -5.38 -14.63 9.86
N ASP A 67 -6.63 -14.83 9.42
CA ASP A 67 -6.95 -15.09 8.02
C ASP A 67 -7.46 -13.83 7.28
N HIS A 68 -7.08 -13.72 6.01
CA HIS A 68 -7.44 -12.58 5.16
C HIS A 68 -8.94 -12.57 4.83
N ASN A 69 -9.53 -13.73 4.56
CA ASN A 69 -10.94 -13.83 4.21
C ASN A 69 -11.82 -13.54 5.42
N GLU A 70 -11.43 -14.02 6.60
CA GLU A 70 -12.08 -13.65 7.87
C GLU A 70 -11.99 -12.15 8.14
N ALA A 71 -10.82 -11.53 7.88
CA ALA A 71 -10.64 -10.10 8.02
C ALA A 71 -11.57 -9.32 7.07
N CYS A 72 -11.69 -9.76 5.81
CA CYS A 72 -12.60 -9.18 4.83
C CYS A 72 -14.07 -9.37 5.23
N ALA A 73 -14.45 -10.55 5.72
CA ALA A 73 -15.80 -10.81 6.19
C ALA A 73 -16.16 -9.90 7.38
N LEU A 74 -15.23 -9.70 8.31
CA LEU A 74 -15.42 -8.77 9.42
C LEU A 74 -15.60 -7.33 8.91
N ALA A 75 -14.74 -6.88 7.99
CA ALA A 75 -14.85 -5.55 7.39
C ALA A 75 -16.26 -5.31 6.82
N ARG A 76 -16.77 -6.25 6.00
CA ARG A 76 -18.14 -6.16 5.45
C ARG A 76 -19.22 -6.14 6.52
N SER A 77 -19.08 -6.94 7.58
CA SER A 77 -20.05 -6.95 8.69
C SER A 77 -20.09 -5.61 9.43
N LEU A 78 -18.93 -4.94 9.55
CA LEU A 78 -18.84 -3.62 10.15
C LEU A 78 -19.49 -2.54 9.26
N GLU A 79 -19.39 -2.67 7.94
CA GLU A 79 -20.12 -1.81 7.00
C GLU A 79 -21.64 -1.93 7.18
N SER A 80 -22.14 -3.15 7.37
CA SER A 80 -23.58 -3.41 7.53
C SER A 80 -24.18 -3.00 8.88
N ARG A 81 -23.35 -2.67 9.87
CA ARG A 81 -23.78 -2.33 11.24
C ARG A 81 -23.86 -0.82 11.49
N ASN A 82 -23.86 -0.03 10.42
CA ASN A 82 -24.01 1.42 10.43
C ASN A 82 -25.30 1.82 9.71
#